data_AF-A0A978RYA8-F1
#
_entry.id   AF-A0A978RYA8-F1
#
_cell.length_a   1.000
_cell.length_b   1.000
_cell.length_c   1.000
_cell.angle_alpha   90.00
_cell.angle_beta   90.00
_cell.angle_gamma   90.00
#
_symmetry.space_group_name_H-M   'P 1'
#
loop_
_entity.id
_entity.type
_entity.pdbx_description
1 polymer ?
#
loop_
_entity_poly.entity_id
_entity_poly.type
_entity_poly.pdbx_seq_one_letter_code
_entity_poly.pdbx_strand_id
1 'polypeptide(L)' 'MYRHSTFLLQGKQYGLEKLAAVVLENASLSPAEVRDAVIHHLRRHIGAQTIYDDITLVVMKQK' A
#
# COMPACT_ATOMS: atom_id res chain seq x y z
N MET A 1 -4.33 14.88 31.47
CA MET A 1 -4.82 15.67 30.32
C MET A 1 -3.72 15.70 29.26
N TYR A 2 -3.56 14.62 28.49
CA TYR A 2 -2.59 14.56 27.39
C TYR A 2 -3.32 14.81 26.08
N ARG A 3 -3.11 16.00 25.51
CA ARG A 3 -3.74 16.49 24.29
C ARG A 3 -2.65 16.76 23.25
N HIS A 4 -2.11 15.70 22.66
CA HIS A 4 -1.35 15.67 21.39
C HIS A 4 -1.52 14.22 20.90
N SER A 5 -2.13 13.90 19.77
CA SER A 5 -1.64 14.18 18.42
C SER A 5 -2.73 13.85 17.39
N THR A 6 -3.74 14.69 17.24
CA THR A 6 -4.83 14.47 16.25
C THR A 6 -4.45 14.93 14.83
N PHE A 7 -3.23 15.41 14.61
CA PHE A 7 -2.82 16.04 13.34
C PHE A 7 -2.28 15.07 12.27
N LEU A 8 -1.98 13.80 12.61
CA LEU A 8 -1.43 12.82 11.65
C LEU A 8 -2.50 12.00 10.90
N LEU A 9 -3.78 12.15 11.25
CA LEU A 9 -4.89 11.32 10.74
C LEU A 9 -5.70 11.99 9.61
N GLN A 10 -5.15 13.00 8.93
CA GLN A 10 -5.89 13.67 7.83
C GLN A 10 -5.83 12.91 6.49
N GLY A 11 -5.11 11.78 6.40
CA GLY A 11 -5.10 10.91 5.23
C GLY A 11 -5.71 9.54 5.52
N LYS A 12 -6.64 9.07 4.68
CA LYS A 12 -7.14 7.68 4.75
C LYS A 12 -5.96 6.75 4.47
N GLN A 13 -5.57 5.94 5.45
CA GLN A 13 -4.50 4.95 5.28
C GLN A 13 -4.78 4.03 4.08
N TYR A 14 -3.72 3.53 3.45
CA TYR A 14 -3.86 2.57 2.35
C TYR A 14 -4.56 1.29 2.83
N GLY A 15 -4.11 0.76 3.98
CA GLY A 15 -4.73 -0.38 4.65
C GLY A 15 -4.47 -1.72 3.94
N LEU A 16 -4.79 -2.81 4.64
CA LEU A 16 -4.62 -4.16 4.10
C LEU A 16 -5.73 -4.52 3.11
N GLU A 17 -6.91 -3.91 3.24
CA GLU A 17 -8.07 -4.20 2.40
C GLU A 17 -7.80 -3.82 0.94
N LYS A 18 -7.23 -2.63 0.71
CA LYS A 18 -6.84 -2.19 -0.65
C LYS A 18 -5.67 -3.01 -1.18
N LEU A 19 -4.70 -3.35 -0.32
CA LEU A 19 -3.59 -4.21 -0.70
C LEU A 19 -4.10 -5.58 -1.17
N ALA A 20 -4.96 -6.21 -0.37
CA ALA A 20 -5.54 -7.51 -0.66
C ALA A 20 -6.36 -7.50 -1.95
N ALA A 21 -7.17 -6.46 -2.17
CA ALA A 21 -7.94 -6.31 -3.41
C ALA A 21 -7.04 -6.31 -4.65
N VAL A 22 -5.98 -5.47 -4.66
CA VAL A 22 -5.03 -5.41 -5.79
C VAL A 22 -4.31 -6.74 -5.98
N VAL A 23 -3.90 -7.41 -4.90
CA VAL A 23 -3.24 -8.72 -4.98
C VAL A 23 -4.18 -9.78 -5.55
N LEU A 24 -5.45 -9.81 -5.13
CA LEU A 24 -6.44 -10.77 -5.60
C LEU A 24 -6.79 -10.55 -7.08
N GLU A 25 -6.95 -9.30 -7.52
CA GLU A 25 -7.19 -8.93 -8.92
C GLU A 25 -6.04 -9.32 -9.85
N ASN A 26 -4.81 -9.36 -9.34
CA ASN A 26 -3.60 -9.65 -10.11
C ASN A 26 -3.00 -11.04 -9.78
N ALA A 27 -3.72 -11.90 -9.05
CA ALA A 27 -3.18 -13.15 -8.51
C ALA A 27 -2.72 -14.14 -9.59
N SER A 28 -3.25 -14.05 -10.81
CA SER A 28 -2.85 -14.87 -11.95
C SER A 28 -1.47 -14.50 -12.50
N LEU A 29 -1.02 -13.26 -12.29
CA LEU A 29 0.25 -12.74 -12.81
C LEU A 29 1.47 -13.33 -12.08
N SER A 30 2.65 -13.06 -12.63
CA SER A 30 3.91 -13.38 -11.97
C SER A 30 4.12 -12.55 -10.70
N PRO A 31 4.95 -13.00 -9.75
CA PRO A 31 5.25 -12.22 -8.54
C PRO A 31 5.78 -10.81 -8.82
N ALA A 32 6.55 -10.64 -9.89
CA ALA A 32 7.08 -9.34 -10.30
C ALA A 32 5.95 -8.40 -10.79
N GLU A 33 5.01 -8.91 -11.59
CA GLU A 33 3.87 -8.15 -12.07
C GLU A 33 2.90 -7.79 -10.93
N VAL A 34 2.67 -8.71 -9.97
CA VAL A 34 1.90 -8.41 -8.75
C VAL A 34 2.55 -7.30 -7.94
N ARG A 35 3.87 -7.35 -7.75
CA ARG A 35 4.63 -6.27 -7.09
C ARG A 35 4.41 -4.94 -7.80
N ASP A 36 4.52 -4.92 -9.12
CA ASP A 36 4.41 -3.69 -9.90
C ASP A 36 2.99 -3.12 -9.85
N ALA A 37 1.96 -3.97 -9.90
CA ALA A 37 0.57 -3.57 -9.72
C ALA A 37 0.31 -2.95 -8.33
N VAL A 38 0.84 -3.57 -7.27
CA VAL A 38 0.72 -3.06 -5.90
C VAL A 38 1.44 -1.72 -5.74
N ILE A 39 2.67 -1.61 -6.23
CA ILE A 39 3.46 -0.36 -6.13
C ILE A 39 2.80 0.77 -6.91
N HIS A 40 2.28 0.49 -8.11
CA HIS A 40 1.56 1.49 -8.91
C HIS A 40 0.30 1.99 -8.20
N HIS A 41 -0.52 1.06 -7.68
CA HIS A 41 -1.74 1.42 -6.96
C HIS A 41 -1.44 2.20 -5.66
N LEU A 42 -0.40 1.79 -4.91
CA LEU A 42 0.06 2.49 -3.71
C LEU A 42 0.54 3.90 -4.02
N ARG A 43 1.38 4.08 -5.05
CA ARG A 43 1.84 5.40 -5.50
C ARG A 43 0.68 6.31 -5.92
N ARG A 44 -0.32 5.75 -6.61
CA ARG A 44 -1.55 6.49 -6.96
C ARG A 44 -2.34 6.94 -5.73
N HIS A 45 -2.43 6.10 -4.70
CA HIS A 45 -3.11 6.44 -3.45
C HIS A 45 -2.37 7.53 -2.65
N ILE A 46 -1.04 7.45 -2.60
CA ILE A 46 -0.19 8.48 -1.97
C ILE A 46 -0.34 9.81 -2.73
N GLY A 47 -0.33 9.77 -4.07
CA GLY A 47 -0.44 10.97 -4.90
C GLY A 47 0.68 11.96 -4.59
N ALA A 48 0.32 13.19 -4.24
CA ALA A 48 1.25 14.24 -3.84
C ALA A 48 1.52 14.29 -2.31
N GLN A 49 0.99 13.35 -1.54
CA GLN A 49 1.20 13.32 -0.09
C GLN A 49 2.63 12.88 0.24
N THR A 50 3.22 13.52 1.25
CA THR A 50 4.55 13.19 1.75
C THR A 50 4.57 11.77 2.32
N ILE A 51 5.53 10.97 1.88
CA ILE A 51 5.84 9.66 2.49
C ILE A 51 6.74 9.92 3.69
N TYR A 52 6.35 9.41 4.85
CA TYR A 52 7.07 9.66 6.11
C TYR A 52 8.12 8.59 6.44
N ASP A 53 7.97 7.36 5.91
CA ASP A 53 8.85 6.20 6.15
C ASP A 53 9.08 5.38 4.86
N ASP A 54 10.18 4.63 4.79
CA ASP A 54 10.47 3.73 3.67
C ASP A 54 9.46 2.59 3.53
N ILE A 55 9.16 2.16 2.29
CA ILE A 55 8.20 1.09 2.00
C ILE A 55 8.94 -0.14 1.47
N THR A 56 8.78 -1.28 2.16
CA THR A 56 9.33 -2.58 1.71
C THR A 56 8.19 -3.53 1.35
N LEU A 57 8.23 -4.13 0.15
CA LEU A 57 7.27 -5.12 -0.34
C LEU A 57 7.99 -6.39 -0.82
N VAL A 58 7.57 -7.54 -0.33
CA VAL A 58 8.05 -8.86 -0.78
C VAL A 58 6.84 -9.65 -1.29
N VAL A 59 6.94 -10.18 -2.51
CA VAL A 59 5.90 -11.02 -3.11
C VAL A 59 6.44 -12.44 -3.29
N MET A 60 5.74 -13.39 -2.68
CA MET A 60 6.01 -14.83 -2.80
C MET A 60 4.76 -15.51 -3.32
N LYS A 61 4.92 -16.43 -4.27
CA LYS A 61 3.83 -17.23 -4.84
C LYS A 61 4.25 -18.69 -4.79
N GLN A 62 3.43 -19.51 -4.16
CA GLN A 62 3.59 -20.96 -4.21
C GLN A 62 3.14 -21.43 -5.60
N LYS A 63 3.93 -22.31 -6.22
CA LYS A 63 3.54 -23.00 -7.44
C LYS A 63 2.45 -24.02 -7.16
#